data_AF-A0A1C6GZB1-F1
#
_entry.id   AF-A0A1C6GZB1-F1
#
_cell.length_a   1.000
_cell.length_b   1.000
_cell.length_c   1.000
_cell.angle_alpha   90.00
_cell.angle_beta   90.00
_cell.angle_gamma   90.00
#
_symmetry.space_group_name_H-M   'P 1'
#
loop_
_entity.id
_entity.type
_entity.pdbx_description
1 polymer ?
#
loop_
_entity_poly.entity_id
_entity_poly.type
_entity_poly.pdbx_seq_one_letter_code
_entity_poly.pdbx_strand_id
1 'polypeptide(L)'
;MKNMLNKSSILPLAAAVLAAVTAVVYAGAKARENAPLIIALLAAAAVLELVAVAVRKAPFLEYIPFVCALAGLAVFIDLAFDEIGDILSKINMDGLSASWIASAVLLVVTVIAAALATVWPAKD
;
A
#
# COMPACT_ATOMS: atom_id res chain seq x y z
N MET A 1 -11.16 -22.15 17.48
CA MET A 1 -11.31 -21.92 16.02
C MET A 1 -12.63 -21.23 15.64
N LYS A 2 -13.69 -21.27 16.46
CA LYS A 2 -14.81 -20.32 16.36
C LYS A 2 -14.40 -18.98 17.01
N ASN A 3 -14.65 -17.86 16.34
CA ASN A 3 -14.34 -16.46 16.70
C ASN A 3 -12.97 -15.87 16.25
N MET A 4 -12.43 -16.28 15.09
CA MET A 4 -11.35 -15.51 14.45
C MET A 4 -11.84 -14.36 13.54
N LEU A 5 -13.14 -14.34 13.21
CA LEU A 5 -13.80 -13.28 12.44
C LEU A 5 -14.66 -12.43 13.37
N ASN A 6 -14.05 -11.74 14.33
CA ASN A 6 -14.72 -10.60 14.95
C ASN A 6 -14.65 -9.41 13.99
N LYS A 7 -15.62 -8.49 14.06
CA LYS A 7 -15.69 -7.27 13.24
C LYS A 7 -14.38 -6.46 13.29
N SER A 8 -13.62 -6.62 14.37
CA SER A 8 -12.30 -6.04 14.61
C SER A 8 -11.15 -6.57 13.75
N SER A 9 -11.23 -7.81 13.25
CA SER A 9 -10.16 -8.41 12.42
C SER A 9 -10.38 -8.25 10.92
N ILE A 10 -11.51 -7.67 10.50
CA ILE A 10 -11.87 -7.56 9.08
C ILE A 10 -11.10 -6.42 8.39
N LEU A 11 -10.93 -5.28 9.07
CA LEU A 11 -10.26 -4.10 8.53
C LEU A 11 -8.76 -4.35 8.25
N PRO A 12 -7.96 -4.89 9.19
CA PRO A 12 -6.55 -5.19 8.93
C PRO A 12 -6.38 -6.29 7.87
N LEU A 13 -7.29 -7.27 7.83
CA LEU A 13 -7.27 -8.31 6.80
C LEU A 13 -7.56 -7.74 5.41
N ALA A 14 -8.52 -6.81 5.30
CA ALA A 14 -8.79 -6.11 4.05
C ALA A 14 -7.61 -5.22 3.62
N ALA A 15 -6.97 -4.53 4.57
CA ALA A 15 -5.77 -3.74 4.33
C ALA A 15 -4.59 -4.61 3.85
N ALA A 16 -4.40 -5.80 4.44
CA ALA A 16 -3.39 -6.77 4.01
C ALA A 16 -3.61 -7.24 2.57
N VAL A 17 -4.86 -7.59 2.23
CA VAL A 17 -5.23 -8.00 0.87
C VAL A 17 -5.02 -6.86 -0.12
N LEU A 18 -5.45 -5.65 0.22
CA LEU A 18 -5.23 -4.46 -0.61
C LEU A 18 -3.74 -4.19 -0.84
N ALA A 19 -2.92 -4.24 0.21
CA ALA A 19 -1.48 -4.04 0.09
C ALA A 19 -0.82 -5.10 -0.81
N ALA A 20 -1.22 -6.36 -0.69
CA ALA A 20 -0.73 -7.44 -1.55
C ALA A 20 -1.15 -7.25 -3.02
N VAL A 21 -2.42 -6.91 -3.27
CA VAL A 21 -2.91 -6.62 -4.63
C VAL A 21 -2.19 -5.43 -5.23
N THR A 22 -2.02 -4.35 -4.47
CA THR A 22 -1.31 -3.15 -4.92
C THR A 22 0.16 -3.45 -5.24
N ALA A 23 0.83 -4.27 -4.43
CA ALA A 23 2.21 -4.68 -4.72
C ALA A 23 2.31 -5.45 -6.05
N VAL A 24 1.37 -6.35 -6.33
CA VAL A 24 1.32 -7.12 -7.57
C VAL A 24 1.00 -6.23 -8.78
N VAL A 25 0.01 -5.35 -8.65
CA VAL A 25 -0.38 -4.43 -9.72
C VAL A 25 0.74 -3.44 -10.04
N TYR A 26 1.42 -2.91 -9.03
CA TYR A 26 2.59 -2.04 -9.21
C TYR A 26 3.77 -2.80 -9.82
N ALA A 27 4.05 -4.04 -9.40
CA ALA A 27 5.11 -4.87 -10.00
C ALA A 27 4.85 -5.20 -11.47
N GLY A 28 3.57 -5.32 -11.87
CA GLY A 28 3.15 -5.53 -13.26
C GLY A 28 2.99 -4.24 -14.05
N ALA A 29 3.10 -3.07 -13.42
CA ALA A 29 2.96 -1.80 -14.10
C ALA A 29 4.16 -1.55 -15.01
N LYS A 30 3.87 -1.09 -16.23
CA LYS A 30 4.90 -0.51 -17.10
C LYS A 30 5.16 0.92 -16.61
N ALA A 31 6.06 1.05 -15.63
CA ALA A 31 6.70 2.31 -15.27
C ALA A 31 8.11 2.34 -15.86
N ARG A 32 8.57 3.52 -16.28
CA ARG A 32 9.94 3.69 -16.81
C ARG A 32 10.98 3.47 -15.71
N GLU A 33 10.66 3.91 -14.49
CA GLU A 33 11.41 3.65 -13.28
C GLU A 33 10.57 2.79 -12.32
N ASN A 34 10.69 1.47 -12.44
CA ASN A 34 10.13 0.57 -11.45
C ASN A 34 10.99 0.66 -10.18
N ALA A 35 10.47 1.26 -9.11
CA ALA A 35 11.13 1.25 -7.81
C ALA A 35 10.80 -0.03 -7.05
N PRO A 36 11.73 -1.00 -6.94
CA PRO A 36 11.48 -2.26 -6.23
C PRO A 36 11.22 -2.02 -4.74
N LEU A 37 11.67 -0.88 -4.24
CA LEU A 37 11.44 -0.41 -2.88
C LEU A 37 9.94 -0.26 -2.57
N ILE A 38 9.13 0.25 -3.49
CA ILE A 38 7.67 0.40 -3.28
C ILE A 38 7.02 -0.98 -3.13
N ILE A 39 7.41 -1.93 -3.98
CA ILE A 39 6.93 -3.33 -3.91
C ILE A 39 7.31 -3.95 -2.57
N ALA A 40 8.57 -3.79 -2.15
CA ALA A 40 9.07 -4.31 -0.88
C ALA A 40 8.32 -3.71 0.32
N LEU A 41 8.06 -2.41 0.32
CA LEU A 41 7.33 -1.71 1.38
C LEU A 41 5.86 -2.15 1.44
N LEU A 42 5.19 -2.32 0.30
CA LEU A 42 3.81 -2.82 0.23
C LEU A 42 3.71 -4.29 0.65
N ALA A 43 4.66 -5.14 0.25
CA ALA A 43 4.74 -6.53 0.68
C ALA A 43 4.99 -6.65 2.19
N ALA A 44 5.90 -5.82 2.73
CA ALA A 44 6.15 -5.73 4.16
C ALA A 44 4.88 -5.28 4.91
N ALA A 45 4.18 -4.26 4.42
CA ALA A 45 2.90 -3.82 4.99
C ALA A 45 1.88 -4.96 5.01
N ALA A 46 1.71 -5.71 3.92
CA ALA A 46 0.79 -6.84 3.85
C ALA A 46 1.12 -7.94 4.88
N VAL A 47 2.40 -8.30 5.02
CA VAL A 47 2.84 -9.29 6.02
C VAL A 47 2.61 -8.78 7.44
N LEU A 48 2.96 -7.52 7.71
CA LEU A 48 2.82 -6.93 9.03
C LEU A 48 1.35 -6.77 9.45
N GLU A 49 0.45 -6.44 8.52
CA GLU A 49 -1.01 -6.45 8.78
C GLU A 49 -1.49 -7.85 9.19
N LEU A 50 -1.03 -8.92 8.52
CA LEU A 50 -1.37 -10.30 8.89
C LEU A 50 -0.79 -10.68 10.27
N VAL A 51 0.43 -10.23 10.57
CA VAL A 51 1.04 -10.42 11.89
C VAL A 51 0.26 -9.66 12.97
N ALA A 52 -0.19 -8.44 12.70
CA ALA A 52 -1.01 -7.65 13.63
C ALA A 52 -2.37 -8.32 13.92
N VAL A 53 -2.97 -9.01 12.94
CA VAL A 53 -4.17 -9.83 13.14
C VAL A 53 -3.89 -11.06 14.02
N ALA A 54 -2.74 -11.71 13.82
CA ALA A 54 -2.38 -12.94 14.53
C ALA A 54 -1.90 -12.68 15.96
N VAL A 55 -1.10 -11.63 16.17
CA VAL A 55 -0.51 -11.24 17.45
C VAL A 55 -1.41 -10.19 18.09
N ARG A 56 -2.43 -10.65 18.82
CA ARG A 56 -3.37 -9.76 19.53
C ARG A 56 -2.62 -8.78 20.44
N LYS A 57 -2.81 -7.47 20.19
CA LYS A 57 -2.46 -6.34 21.06
C LYS A 57 -0.99 -6.24 21.48
N ALA A 58 -0.06 -6.15 20.52
CA ALA A 58 1.24 -5.55 20.79
C ALA A 58 1.15 -4.03 20.60
N PRO A 59 1.39 -3.20 21.64
CA PRO A 59 1.30 -1.75 21.51
C PRO A 59 2.29 -1.25 20.46
N PHE A 60 1.86 -0.25 19.68
CA PHE A 60 2.60 0.38 18.58
C PHE A 60 2.83 -0.46 17.31
N LEU A 61 2.69 -1.79 17.38
CA LEU A 61 2.96 -2.68 16.25
C LEU A 61 1.92 -2.53 15.12
N GLU A 62 0.70 -2.08 15.48
CA GLU A 62 -0.38 -1.75 14.55
C GLU A 62 -0.05 -0.56 13.63
N TYR A 63 0.87 0.34 14.01
CA TYR A 63 1.24 1.48 13.17
C TYR A 63 2.33 1.13 12.13
N ILE A 64 3.10 0.06 12.35
CA ILE A 64 4.22 -0.29 11.45
C ILE A 64 3.74 -0.58 10.01
N PRO A 65 2.66 -1.37 9.78
CA PRO A 65 2.17 -1.58 8.42
C PRO A 65 1.73 -0.27 7.74
N PHE A 66 1.10 0.64 8.49
CA PHE A 66 0.72 1.95 8.00
C PHE A 66 1.93 2.80 7.62
N VAL A 67 2.97 2.84 8.45
CA VAL A 67 4.22 3.55 8.15
C VAL A 67 4.88 2.99 6.89
N CYS A 68 4.90 1.67 6.72
CA CYS A 68 5.42 1.04 5.49
C CYS A 68 4.63 1.45 4.24
N ALA A 69 3.30 1.44 4.30
CA ALA A 69 2.46 1.88 3.19
C ALA A 69 2.66 3.37 2.87
N LEU A 70 2.81 4.20 3.90
CA LEU A 70 3.00 5.65 3.76
C LEU A 70 4.39 5.99 3.20
N ALA A 71 5.43 5.27 3.62
CA ALA A 71 6.76 5.37 3.01
C ALA A 71 6.73 4.94 1.53
N GLY A 72 5.98 3.90 1.19
CA GLY A 72 5.77 3.48 -0.19
C GLY A 72 5.10 4.56 -1.04
N LEU A 73 4.12 5.27 -0.47
CA LEU A 73 3.48 6.41 -1.13
C LEU A 73 4.42 7.59 -1.31
N ALA A 74 5.26 7.91 -0.33
CA ALA A 74 6.23 8.99 -0.45
C ALA A 74 7.19 8.76 -1.63
N VAL A 75 7.76 7.54 -1.72
CA VAL A 75 8.63 7.16 -2.84
C VAL A 75 7.87 7.19 -4.17
N PHE A 76 6.60 6.78 -4.19
CA PHE A 76 5.78 6.84 -5.40
C PHE A 76 5.54 8.28 -5.87
N ILE A 77 5.34 9.23 -4.95
CA ILE A 77 5.12 10.64 -5.28
C ILE A 77 6.35 11.25 -5.96
N ASP A 78 7.55 10.97 -5.45
CA ASP A 78 8.78 11.47 -6.05
C ASP A 78 8.92 10.98 -7.51
N LEU A 79 8.72 9.68 -7.75
CA LEU A 79 8.72 9.10 -9.10
C LEU A 79 7.61 9.67 -9.99
N ALA A 80 6.44 9.94 -9.42
CA ALA A 80 5.35 10.55 -10.17
C ALA A 80 5.67 11.97 -10.64
N PHE A 81 6.39 12.76 -9.83
CA PHE A 81 6.85 14.08 -10.25
C PHE A 81 7.90 14.00 -11.36
N ASP A 82 8.83 13.05 -11.28
CA ASP A 82 9.83 12.83 -12.33
C ASP A 82 9.16 12.43 -13.65
N GLU A 83 8.19 11.50 -13.61
CA GLU A 83 7.51 11.03 -14.82
C GLU A 83 6.60 12.10 -15.44
N ILE A 84 5.97 12.96 -14.62
CA ILE A 84 5.24 14.15 -15.09
C ILE A 84 6.22 15.19 -15.69
N GLY A 85 7.38 15.40 -15.06
CA GLY A 85 8.43 16.29 -15.55
C GLY A 85 8.95 15.88 -16.92
N ASP A 86 9.15 14.58 -17.12
CA ASP A 86 9.54 13.98 -18.40
C ASP A 86 8.49 14.18 -19.51
N ILE A 87 7.20 14.05 -19.16
CA ILE A 87 6.09 14.30 -20.08
C ILE A 87 6.05 15.77 -20.48
N LEU A 88 6.14 16.69 -19.51
CA LEU A 88 6.13 18.13 -19.76
C LEU A 88 7.37 18.59 -20.56
N SER A 89 8.50 17.92 -20.36
CA SER A 89 9.74 18.17 -21.09
C SER A 89 9.78 17.54 -22.48
N LYS A 90 8.71 16.85 -22.91
CA LYS A 90 8.61 16.08 -24.18
C LYS A 90 9.66 14.97 -24.32
N ILE A 91 10.27 14.55 -23.22
CA ILE A 91 11.20 13.42 -23.17
C ILE A 91 10.41 12.11 -23.23
N ASN A 92 9.22 12.10 -22.61
CA ASN A 92 8.28 10.99 -22.67
C ASN A 92 6.93 11.45 -23.26
N MET A 93 6.78 11.35 -24.58
CA MET A 93 5.54 11.75 -25.25
C MET A 93 4.44 10.67 -25.23
N ASP A 94 4.76 9.45 -24.81
CA ASP A 94 3.79 8.33 -24.74
C ASP A 94 2.81 8.48 -23.56
N GLY A 95 3.12 9.37 -22.62
CA GLY A 95 2.28 9.67 -21.47
C GLY A 95 2.26 8.55 -20.42
N LEU A 96 1.26 8.61 -19.53
CA LEU A 96 1.10 7.66 -18.42
C LEU A 96 0.32 6.42 -18.87
N SER A 97 0.87 5.24 -18.60
CA SER A 97 0.18 3.99 -18.92
C SER A 97 -1.04 3.76 -18.01
N ALA A 98 -2.09 3.10 -18.51
CA ALA A 98 -3.27 2.78 -17.71
C ALA A 98 -2.93 1.93 -16.47
N SER A 99 -1.93 1.05 -16.57
CA SER A 99 -1.43 0.25 -15.44
C SER A 99 -0.74 1.10 -14.37
N TRP A 100 -0.03 2.17 -14.77
CA TRP A 100 0.60 3.10 -13.85
C TRP A 100 -0.47 3.88 -13.07
N ILE A 101 -1.48 4.41 -13.77
CA ILE A 101 -2.60 5.14 -13.16
C ILE A 101 -3.37 4.23 -12.19
N ALA A 102 -3.66 2.99 -12.61
CA ALA A 102 -4.32 2.00 -11.74
C ALA A 102 -3.51 1.73 -10.47
N SER A 103 -2.18 1.63 -10.59
CA SER A 103 -1.29 1.42 -9.45
C SER A 103 -1.28 2.62 -8.51
N ALA A 104 -1.25 3.85 -9.05
CA ALA A 104 -1.32 5.08 -8.26
C ALA A 104 -2.60 5.13 -7.41
N VAL A 105 -3.76 4.85 -8.03
CA VAL A 105 -5.06 4.85 -7.36
C VAL A 105 -5.10 3.77 -6.28
N LEU A 106 -4.66 2.54 -6.59
CA LEU A 106 -4.60 1.43 -5.65
C LEU A 106 -3.70 1.73 -4.45
N LEU A 107 -2.58 2.41 -4.68
CA LEU A 107 -1.65 2.78 -3.63
C LEU A 107 -2.27 3.79 -2.64
N VAL A 108 -2.96 4.81 -3.16
CA VAL A 108 -3.73 5.74 -2.31
C VAL A 108 -4.81 5.01 -1.51
N VAL A 109 -5.59 4.13 -2.15
CA VAL A 109 -6.63 3.34 -1.46
C VAL A 109 -6.03 2.43 -0.38
N THR A 110 -4.85 1.85 -0.64
CA THR A 110 -4.13 0.99 0.31
C THR A 110 -3.71 1.78 1.55
N VAL A 111 -3.16 2.99 1.37
CA VAL A 111 -2.77 3.85 2.50
C VAL A 111 -3.99 4.25 3.33
N ILE A 112 -5.11 4.57 2.69
CA ILE A 112 -6.37 4.88 3.39
C ILE A 112 -6.87 3.66 4.17
N ALA A 113 -6.83 2.47 3.57
CA ALA A 113 -7.26 1.23 4.24
C ALA A 113 -6.36 0.89 5.44
N ALA A 114 -5.04 1.02 5.29
CA ALA A 114 -4.08 0.85 6.38
C ALA A 114 -4.32 1.90 7.49
N ALA A 115 -4.53 3.17 7.13
CA ALA A 115 -4.87 4.22 8.09
C ALA A 115 -6.13 3.87 8.88
N LEU A 116 -7.19 3.43 8.21
CA LEU A 116 -8.44 3.02 8.86
C LEU A 116 -8.24 1.79 9.76
N ALA A 117 -7.39 0.85 9.38
CA ALA A 117 -7.04 -0.30 10.20
C ALA A 117 -6.33 0.10 11.50
N THR A 118 -5.52 1.18 11.48
CA THR A 118 -4.84 1.71 12.67
C THR A 118 -5.70 2.61 13.55
N VAL A 119 -6.56 3.45 12.95
CA VAL A 119 -7.36 4.47 13.68
C VAL A 119 -8.66 3.90 14.22
N TRP A 120 -9.14 2.79 13.66
CA TRP A 120 -10.35 2.11 14.12
C TRP A 120 -10.00 0.83 14.89
N PRO A 121 -9.30 0.92 16.05
CA PRO A 121 -9.03 -0.26 16.84
C PRO A 121 -10.37 -0.87 17.22
N ALA A 122 -10.37 -2.19 17.29
CA ALA A 122 -11.41 -3.00 17.90
C ALA A 122 -11.91 -2.31 19.18
N LYS A 123 -13.08 -1.65 19.15
CA LYS A 123 -13.80 -1.37 20.40
C LYS A 123 -14.08 -2.75 21.01
N ASP A 124 -13.41 -3.02 22.13
CA ASP A 124 -13.68 -4.17 22.98
C ASP A 124 -15.16 -4.18 23.40
#